data_AF-A0A3B9TB38-F1
#
_entry.id   AF-A0A3B9TB38-F1
#
_cell.length_a   1.000
_cell.length_b   1.000
_cell.length_c   1.000
_cell.angle_alpha   90.00
_cell.angle_beta   90.00
_cell.angle_gamma   90.00
#
_symmetry.space_group_name_H-M   'P 1'
#
loop_
_entity.id
_entity.type
_entity.pdbx_description
1 polymer ?
#
loop_
_entity_poly.entity_id
_entity_poly.type
_entity_poly.pdbx_seq_one_letter_code
_entity_poly.pdbx_strand_id
1 'polypeptide(L)'
;MFLIYTPQISKRLNYIFKLFFKDIIRVDYIVSSDKEMFDKFEGAKMVYGTNSLGHTLFFGASKFLFESGLNSQELNPVEYKDIPAPFPIYHKGSLLPFDVFAASFYFASRYEEYMPYRKDEYGRFTAHESYAYKNGFLSKPVINVWAYEIVELIQNVYPDFRANFQKFTFIPTYDIDQAWSFNQKGFTRNAGGFLKSIWNFDMERLGQRFRVLYMGEKDPFDTYDFQFQMQNQYKLQPVYFILFSLLGPFDKNISPANNTFRALIKSLADRAKIGIHLSYASNENTDLIKTERDELEKIIKVEIKRSRQHFLKLHLPETYRNLLALDITEDFTMGFAAEPGFRAGLCTPFYFYDLDYEIETKLQVFPFAVMDGTLRDYKDVGIEEAKEIIHALIDEVKAVNGTFISLWHNESLSDQDRWKAWREVYIDMLNKIHTS
;
A
#
# COMPACT_ATOMS: atom_id res chain seq x y z
N MET A 1 -2.12 -28.49 -12.06
CA MET A 1 -3.00 -28.58 -10.88
C MET A 1 -2.15 -29.03 -9.69
N PHE A 2 -2.15 -28.26 -8.61
CA PHE A 2 -1.43 -28.55 -7.35
C PHE A 2 -2.42 -28.97 -6.25
N LEU A 3 -2.18 -30.08 -5.56
CA LEU A 3 -3.08 -30.56 -4.50
C LEU A 3 -2.52 -30.26 -3.11
N ILE A 4 -3.34 -29.62 -2.27
CA ILE A 4 -3.01 -29.33 -0.88
C ILE A 4 -3.96 -30.14 0.01
N TYR A 5 -3.40 -31.08 0.78
CA TYR A 5 -4.15 -31.75 1.81
C TYR A 5 -4.05 -31.01 3.14
N THR A 6 -5.18 -30.81 3.81
CA THR A 6 -5.24 -30.32 5.19
C THR A 6 -6.33 -31.08 5.96
N PRO A 7 -6.10 -31.47 7.23
CA PRO A 7 -7.10 -32.18 8.03
C PRO A 7 -8.40 -31.39 8.23
N GLN A 8 -8.31 -30.06 8.21
CA GLN A 8 -9.43 -29.16 8.38
C GLN A 8 -9.32 -27.99 7.39
N ILE A 9 -10.43 -27.62 6.76
CA ILE A 9 -10.52 -26.44 5.89
C ILE A 9 -11.21 -25.34 6.68
N SER A 10 -10.55 -24.18 6.75
CA SER A 10 -11.08 -22.98 7.39
C SER A 10 -11.12 -21.80 6.40
N LYS A 11 -11.81 -20.72 6.79
CA LYS A 11 -11.90 -19.51 5.97
C LYS A 11 -10.54 -18.80 5.82
N ARG A 12 -9.77 -18.70 6.92
CA ARG A 12 -8.41 -18.13 6.93
C ARG A 12 -7.45 -18.93 6.05
N LEU A 13 -7.53 -20.25 6.12
CA LEU A 13 -6.73 -21.16 5.30
C LEU A 13 -7.06 -21.00 3.80
N ASN A 14 -8.34 -20.97 3.45
CA ASN A 14 -8.74 -20.74 2.06
C ASN A 14 -8.26 -19.39 1.53
N TYR A 15 -8.37 -18.33 2.33
CA TYR A 15 -7.87 -17.00 1.98
C TYR A 15 -6.36 -17.00 1.74
N ILE A 16 -5.57 -17.54 2.68
CA ILE A 16 -4.11 -17.46 2.55
C ILE A 16 -3.57 -18.37 1.44
N PHE A 17 -4.17 -19.55 1.23
CA PHE A 17 -3.81 -20.39 0.09
C PHE A 17 -4.19 -19.74 -1.24
N LYS A 18 -5.31 -19.03 -1.32
CA LYS A 18 -5.63 -18.23 -2.50
C LYS A 18 -4.57 -17.15 -2.72
N LEU A 19 -4.21 -16.39 -1.69
CA LEU A 19 -3.18 -15.36 -1.79
C LEU A 19 -1.86 -15.91 -2.34
N PHE A 20 -1.36 -17.01 -1.78
CA PHE A 20 -0.13 -17.65 -2.26
C PHE A 20 -0.29 -18.25 -3.66
N PHE A 21 -1.19 -19.21 -3.82
CA PHE A 21 -1.19 -20.06 -5.00
C PHE A 21 -1.91 -19.42 -6.19
N LYS A 22 -2.97 -18.64 -5.95
CA LYS A 22 -3.71 -17.97 -7.04
C LYS A 22 -3.19 -16.58 -7.35
N ASP A 23 -2.93 -15.76 -6.33
CA ASP A 23 -2.67 -14.33 -6.55
C ASP A 23 -1.18 -14.04 -6.80
N ILE A 24 -0.27 -14.64 -6.00
CA ILE A 24 1.19 -14.45 -6.10
C ILE A 24 1.84 -15.44 -7.08
N ILE A 25 1.71 -16.75 -6.84
CA ILE A 25 2.37 -17.82 -7.62
C ILE A 25 1.64 -18.09 -8.95
N ARG A 26 0.32 -17.86 -8.98
CA ARG A 26 -0.58 -18.00 -10.14
C ARG A 26 -0.61 -19.39 -10.76
N VAL A 27 -0.89 -20.39 -9.93
CA VAL A 27 -1.08 -21.79 -10.31
C VAL A 27 -2.48 -22.28 -9.93
N ASP A 28 -3.03 -23.18 -10.74
CA ASP A 28 -4.26 -23.88 -10.38
C ASP A 28 -4.00 -24.85 -9.24
N TYR A 29 -4.81 -24.75 -8.18
CA TYR A 29 -4.69 -25.58 -6.99
C TYR A 29 -6.04 -26.04 -6.46
N ILE A 30 -6.02 -27.13 -5.70
CA ILE A 30 -7.16 -27.69 -4.98
C ILE A 30 -6.77 -27.87 -3.51
N VAL A 31 -7.69 -27.54 -2.61
CA VAL A 31 -7.58 -27.84 -1.18
C VAL A 31 -8.55 -28.96 -0.86
N SER A 32 -8.07 -30.01 -0.18
CA SER A 32 -8.90 -31.15 0.19
C SER A 32 -8.57 -31.65 1.59
N SER A 33 -9.60 -32.13 2.29
CA SER A 33 -9.45 -32.92 3.52
C SER A 33 -9.65 -34.42 3.29
N ASP A 34 -9.84 -34.83 2.03
CA ASP A 34 -9.98 -36.23 1.64
C ASP A 34 -8.60 -36.86 1.45
N LYS A 35 -8.26 -37.78 2.36
CA LYS A 35 -6.99 -38.51 2.31
C LYS A 35 -6.94 -39.50 1.15
N GLU A 36 -8.06 -40.11 0.77
CA GLU A 36 -8.09 -41.05 -0.35
C GLU A 36 -7.83 -40.33 -1.68
N MET A 37 -8.42 -39.14 -1.85
CA MET A 37 -8.11 -38.25 -2.97
C MET A 37 -6.61 -37.89 -2.98
N PHE A 38 -6.05 -37.52 -1.83
CA PHE A 38 -4.64 -37.16 -1.72
C PHE A 38 -3.70 -38.32 -2.08
N ASP A 39 -3.98 -39.53 -1.58
CA ASP A 39 -3.16 -40.71 -1.84
C ASP A 39 -3.19 -41.09 -3.33
N LYS A 40 -4.36 -41.00 -3.98
CA LYS A 40 -4.57 -41.30 -5.41
C LYS A 40 -4.09 -40.19 -6.37
N PHE A 41 -3.86 -38.97 -5.89
CA PHE A 41 -3.48 -37.87 -6.77
C PHE A 41 -2.08 -38.05 -7.35
N GLU A 42 -2.00 -38.06 -8.67
CA GLU A 42 -0.77 -38.08 -9.45
C GLU A 42 -0.38 -36.65 -9.83
N GLY A 43 0.67 -36.11 -9.21
CA GLY A 43 1.16 -34.76 -9.48
C GLY A 43 1.78 -34.10 -8.25
N ALA A 44 2.12 -32.82 -8.40
CA ALA A 44 2.64 -32.01 -7.30
C ALA A 44 1.58 -31.87 -6.20
N LYS A 45 1.93 -32.32 -4.99
CA LYS A 45 1.04 -32.27 -3.83
C LYS A 45 1.81 -31.99 -2.54
N MET A 46 1.15 -31.37 -1.58
CA MET A 46 1.70 -31.11 -0.25
C MET A 46 0.68 -31.38 0.85
N VAL A 47 1.19 -31.62 2.05
CA VAL A 47 0.43 -31.68 3.29
C VAL A 47 0.66 -30.40 4.06
N TYR A 48 -0.43 -29.78 4.51
CA TYR A 48 -0.42 -28.73 5.51
C TYR A 48 -1.17 -29.21 6.75
N GLY A 49 -0.48 -29.32 7.90
CA GLY A 49 -1.09 -29.86 9.10
C GLY A 49 -0.11 -30.10 10.25
N THR A 50 -0.56 -30.77 11.30
CA THR A 50 0.28 -31.09 12.47
C THR A 50 1.15 -32.34 12.27
N ASN A 51 0.81 -33.19 11.30
CA ASN A 51 1.52 -34.44 11.01
C ASN A 51 1.79 -34.56 9.50
N SER A 52 2.95 -35.11 9.14
CA SER A 52 3.28 -35.48 7.77
C SER A 52 2.49 -36.73 7.31
N LEU A 53 2.22 -36.83 6.01
CA LEU A 53 1.71 -38.07 5.40
C LEU A 53 2.75 -38.67 4.46
N GLY A 54 3.39 -39.76 4.91
CA GLY A 54 4.43 -40.44 4.14
C GLY A 54 5.63 -39.55 3.83
N HIS A 55 6.20 -39.71 2.63
CA HIS A 55 7.35 -38.94 2.14
C HIS A 55 6.93 -37.78 1.22
N THR A 56 5.89 -37.04 1.59
CA THR A 56 5.39 -35.89 0.81
C THR A 56 5.91 -34.56 1.35
N LEU A 57 5.85 -33.50 0.52
CA LEU A 57 6.14 -32.13 0.97
C LEU A 57 5.23 -31.80 2.17
N PHE A 58 5.82 -31.48 3.32
CA PHE A 58 5.10 -31.23 4.55
C PHE A 58 5.38 -29.84 5.09
N PHE A 59 4.33 -29.02 5.20
CA PHE A 59 4.34 -27.73 5.86
C PHE A 59 3.60 -27.86 7.19
N GLY A 60 4.30 -27.64 8.30
CA GLY A 60 3.71 -27.70 9.63
C GLY A 60 2.70 -26.57 9.87
N ALA A 61 1.56 -26.91 10.47
CA ALA A 61 0.50 -25.97 10.79
C ALA A 61 0.45 -25.68 12.29
N SER A 62 0.42 -24.40 12.63
CA SER A 62 -0.01 -23.88 13.92
C SER A 62 -1.55 -23.92 14.03
N LYS A 63 -2.09 -23.65 15.23
CA LYS A 63 -3.54 -23.60 15.43
C LYS A 63 -4.19 -22.37 14.79
N PHE A 64 -3.43 -21.31 14.53
CA PHE A 64 -3.92 -19.97 14.22
C PHE A 64 -4.84 -19.89 13.00
N LEU A 65 -4.54 -20.63 11.93
CA LEU A 65 -5.39 -20.65 10.74
C LEU A 65 -6.70 -21.41 10.94
N PHE A 66 -6.81 -22.24 11.97
CA PHE A 66 -8.03 -23.01 12.27
C PHE A 66 -8.90 -22.34 13.34
N GLU A 67 -8.42 -21.25 13.92
CA GLU A 67 -9.18 -20.41 14.85
C GLU A 67 -10.19 -19.51 14.14
N SER A 68 -11.14 -19.00 14.92
CA SER A 68 -12.05 -17.92 14.54
C SER A 68 -12.02 -16.81 15.59
N GLY A 69 -12.31 -15.59 15.16
CA GLY A 69 -12.34 -14.42 16.03
C GLY A 69 -10.96 -13.92 16.44
N LEU A 70 -10.96 -12.91 17.31
CA LEU A 70 -9.76 -12.20 17.74
C LEU A 70 -9.26 -12.75 19.08
N ASN A 71 -8.12 -13.44 19.03
CA ASN A 71 -7.43 -14.00 20.18
C ASN A 71 -5.99 -13.48 20.19
N SER A 72 -5.45 -13.22 21.37
CA SER A 72 -4.03 -12.88 21.50
C SER A 72 -3.15 -14.03 21.00
N GLN A 73 -2.09 -13.71 20.27
CA GLN A 73 -1.19 -14.69 19.68
C GLN A 73 0.21 -14.55 20.29
N GLU A 74 0.79 -15.67 20.73
CA GLU A 74 2.19 -15.75 21.12
C GLU A 74 3.05 -16.02 19.90
N LEU A 75 3.64 -14.96 19.34
CA LEU A 75 4.32 -15.06 18.05
C LEU A 75 5.68 -15.77 18.09
N ASN A 76 6.39 -15.73 19.24
CA ASN A 76 7.68 -16.40 19.51
C ASN A 76 8.60 -16.53 18.28
N PRO A 77 9.50 -15.56 18.00
CA PRO A 77 10.29 -15.55 16.77
C PRO A 77 11.21 -16.77 16.65
N VAL A 78 11.29 -17.33 15.44
CA VAL A 78 12.33 -18.26 15.02
C VAL A 78 13.11 -17.66 13.86
N GLU A 79 14.44 -17.66 13.98
CA GLU A 79 15.31 -17.10 12.95
C GLU A 79 15.29 -17.98 11.69
N TYR A 80 14.92 -17.41 10.55
CA TYR A 80 14.91 -18.09 9.27
C TYR A 80 15.43 -17.16 8.18
N LYS A 81 16.64 -17.43 7.67
CA LYS A 81 17.31 -16.63 6.63
C LYS A 81 17.30 -15.12 6.93
N ASP A 82 17.76 -14.75 8.12
CA ASP A 82 17.84 -13.36 8.59
C ASP A 82 16.47 -12.68 8.78
N ILE A 83 15.39 -13.47 8.84
CA ILE A 83 14.03 -13.02 9.14
C ILE A 83 13.55 -13.72 10.40
N PRO A 84 13.29 -12.98 11.50
CA PRO A 84 12.62 -13.52 12.69
C PRO A 84 11.15 -13.82 12.36
N ALA A 85 10.87 -15.06 11.96
CA ALA A 85 9.53 -15.49 11.55
C ALA A 85 8.67 -15.89 12.76
N PRO A 86 7.39 -15.50 12.81
CA PRO A 86 6.49 -15.91 13.89
C PRO A 86 5.92 -17.31 13.67
N PHE A 87 5.22 -17.85 14.68
CA PHE A 87 4.55 -19.16 14.64
C PHE A 87 5.51 -20.35 14.45
N PRO A 88 6.39 -20.63 15.41
CA PRO A 88 7.41 -21.67 15.26
C PRO A 88 6.80 -23.07 15.15
N ILE A 89 7.42 -23.90 14.32
CA ILE A 89 7.08 -25.30 14.08
C ILE A 89 8.24 -26.18 14.52
N TYR A 90 8.00 -26.99 15.55
CA TYR A 90 9.02 -27.87 16.13
C TYR A 90 9.07 -29.28 15.50
N HIS A 91 8.14 -29.59 14.58
CA HIS A 91 8.11 -30.89 13.93
C HIS A 91 9.25 -31.02 12.91
N LYS A 92 10.21 -31.93 13.17
CA LYS A 92 11.43 -32.09 12.37
C LYS A 92 11.21 -32.40 10.88
N GLY A 93 10.07 -33.00 10.54
CA GLY A 93 9.72 -33.27 9.14
C GLY A 93 9.16 -32.07 8.36
N SER A 94 8.87 -30.94 9.02
CA SER A 94 8.37 -29.73 8.35
C SER A 94 9.46 -29.11 7.50
N LEU A 95 9.11 -28.68 6.29
CA LEU A 95 10.04 -28.03 5.36
C LEU A 95 10.53 -26.67 5.84
N LEU A 96 9.72 -25.99 6.66
CA LEU A 96 10.05 -24.71 7.27
C LEU A 96 9.96 -24.82 8.81
N PRO A 97 10.81 -24.09 9.55
CA PRO A 97 10.82 -24.10 11.02
C PRO A 97 9.70 -23.24 11.63
N PHE A 98 8.80 -22.70 10.81
CA PHE A 98 7.65 -21.90 11.19
C PHE A 98 6.48 -22.16 10.25
N ASP A 99 5.29 -21.76 10.68
CA ASP A 99 4.08 -21.82 9.88
C ASP A 99 4.00 -20.58 8.98
N VAL A 100 4.54 -20.73 7.76
CA VAL A 100 4.60 -19.68 6.75
C VAL A 100 3.22 -19.13 6.37
N PHE A 101 2.19 -19.97 6.40
CA PHE A 101 0.84 -19.55 6.03
C PHE A 101 0.16 -18.82 7.20
N ALA A 102 0.34 -19.26 8.45
CA ALA A 102 -0.10 -18.50 9.62
C ALA A 102 0.59 -17.13 9.73
N ALA A 103 1.91 -17.09 9.58
CA ALA A 103 2.70 -15.85 9.60
C ALA A 103 2.21 -14.88 8.53
N SER A 104 2.00 -15.38 7.31
CA SER A 104 1.53 -14.55 6.21
C SER A 104 0.09 -14.07 6.38
N PHE A 105 -0.80 -14.92 6.92
CA PHE A 105 -2.15 -14.50 7.26
C PHE A 105 -2.16 -13.39 8.32
N TYR A 106 -1.32 -13.52 9.35
CA TYR A 106 -1.18 -12.51 10.40
C TYR A 106 -0.83 -11.12 9.83
N PHE A 107 0.14 -11.05 8.92
CA PHE A 107 0.53 -9.79 8.29
C PHE A 107 -0.47 -9.31 7.23
N ALA A 108 -0.98 -10.18 6.36
CA ALA A 108 -1.90 -9.79 5.29
C ALA A 108 -3.25 -9.30 5.84
N SER A 109 -3.78 -9.95 6.89
CA SER A 109 -5.01 -9.51 7.57
C SER A 109 -4.81 -8.30 8.49
N ARG A 110 -3.55 -7.85 8.66
CA ARG A 110 -3.16 -6.83 9.65
C ARG A 110 -3.67 -7.15 11.05
N TYR A 111 -3.57 -8.42 11.46
CA TYR A 111 -4.12 -8.93 12.72
C TYR A 111 -3.69 -8.10 13.95
N GLU A 112 -2.46 -7.59 13.95
CA GLU A 112 -1.92 -6.72 14.99
C GLU A 112 -2.69 -5.40 15.18
N GLU A 113 -3.37 -4.91 14.15
CA GLU A 113 -4.16 -3.67 14.19
C GLU A 113 -5.57 -3.88 14.77
N TYR A 114 -5.94 -5.13 15.06
CA TYR A 114 -7.18 -5.49 15.78
C TYR A 114 -6.93 -5.71 17.27
N MET A 115 -5.66 -5.70 17.70
CA MET A 115 -5.27 -5.76 19.10
C MET A 115 -5.14 -4.35 19.68
N PRO A 116 -5.08 -4.17 21.01
CA PRO A 116 -4.75 -2.87 21.58
C PRO A 116 -3.33 -2.42 21.17
N TYR A 117 -3.21 -1.22 20.59
CA TYR A 117 -1.94 -0.61 20.19
C TYR A 117 -1.88 0.88 20.54
N ARG A 118 -0.68 1.45 20.53
CA ARG A 118 -0.48 2.89 20.67
C ARG A 118 -0.69 3.60 19.33
N LYS A 119 -1.64 4.53 19.32
CA LYS A 119 -1.94 5.41 18.19
C LYS A 119 -1.01 6.61 18.18
N ASP A 120 -0.69 7.13 17.00
CA ASP A 120 -0.08 8.46 16.88
C ASP A 120 -1.10 9.60 17.04
N GLU A 121 -0.65 10.84 16.87
CA GLU A 121 -1.47 12.05 17.00
C GLU A 121 -2.64 12.12 16.01
N TYR A 122 -2.59 11.37 14.90
CA TYR A 122 -3.64 11.27 13.89
C TYR A 122 -4.53 10.02 14.10
N GLY A 123 -4.30 9.27 15.19
CA GLY A 123 -5.05 8.07 15.52
C GLY A 123 -4.59 6.83 14.74
N ARG A 124 -3.43 6.84 14.08
CA ARG A 124 -2.98 5.77 13.17
C ARG A 124 -2.21 4.68 13.91
N PHE A 125 -2.25 3.46 13.36
CA PHE A 125 -1.29 2.41 13.72
C PHE A 125 0.11 2.78 13.19
N THR A 126 1.13 2.69 14.03
CA THR A 126 2.49 3.14 13.70
C THR A 126 3.42 1.99 13.36
N ALA A 127 4.47 2.26 12.57
CA ALA A 127 5.46 1.25 12.22
C ALA A 127 6.12 0.64 13.47
N HIS A 128 6.44 1.44 14.49
CA HIS A 128 7.06 0.99 15.73
C HIS A 128 6.24 -0.03 16.51
N GLU A 129 4.93 -0.05 16.35
CA GLU A 129 4.06 -1.06 16.96
C GLU A 129 4.09 -2.39 16.20
N SER A 130 4.47 -2.37 14.91
CA SER A 130 4.45 -3.53 14.04
C SER A 130 5.51 -4.57 14.37
N TYR A 131 5.15 -5.85 14.23
CA TYR A 131 6.09 -6.94 14.38
C TYR A 131 7.27 -6.84 13.40
N ALA A 132 7.01 -6.45 12.14
CA ALA A 132 8.04 -6.32 11.12
C ALA A 132 9.09 -5.25 11.44
N TYR A 133 8.66 -4.10 11.97
CA TYR A 133 9.60 -3.06 12.42
C TYR A 133 10.41 -3.51 13.63
N LYS A 134 9.74 -4.06 14.66
CA LYS A 134 10.39 -4.52 15.91
C LYS A 134 11.46 -5.59 15.67
N ASN A 135 11.32 -6.36 14.60
CA ASN A 135 12.23 -7.43 14.21
C ASN A 135 13.10 -7.07 12.98
N GLY A 136 13.10 -5.80 12.54
CA GLY A 136 14.09 -5.30 11.57
C GLY A 136 13.90 -5.76 10.12
N PHE A 137 12.70 -6.23 9.72
CA PHE A 137 12.44 -6.70 8.35
C PHE A 137 11.35 -5.92 7.61
N LEU A 138 10.96 -4.74 8.11
CA LEU A 138 9.93 -3.89 7.49
C LEU A 138 10.22 -3.55 6.02
N SER A 139 11.49 -3.47 5.62
CA SER A 139 11.93 -3.19 4.26
C SER A 139 11.80 -4.39 3.30
N LYS A 140 11.31 -5.55 3.74
CA LYS A 140 11.15 -6.75 2.91
C LYS A 140 9.68 -7.05 2.63
N PRO A 141 9.29 -7.34 1.37
CA PRO A 141 7.97 -7.88 1.07
C PRO A 141 7.95 -9.37 1.43
N VAL A 142 8.01 -9.66 2.74
CA VAL A 142 8.33 -10.98 3.29
C VAL A 142 7.40 -12.10 2.79
N ILE A 143 6.11 -11.82 2.58
CA ILE A 143 5.16 -12.82 2.05
C ILE A 143 5.50 -13.15 0.60
N ASN A 144 5.88 -12.16 -0.20
CA ASN A 144 6.34 -12.38 -1.58
C ASN A 144 7.63 -13.21 -1.59
N VAL A 145 8.58 -12.92 -0.71
CA VAL A 145 9.83 -13.69 -0.58
C VAL A 145 9.53 -15.14 -0.26
N TRP A 146 8.70 -15.40 0.76
CA TRP A 146 8.30 -16.76 1.14
C TRP A 146 7.54 -17.50 0.03
N ALA A 147 6.79 -16.81 -0.83
CA ALA A 147 6.12 -17.44 -1.96
C ALA A 147 7.13 -18.00 -2.99
N TYR A 148 8.23 -17.29 -3.25
CA TYR A 148 9.31 -17.80 -4.11
C TYR A 148 10.00 -19.02 -3.48
N GLU A 149 10.27 -18.96 -2.18
CA GLU A 149 10.89 -20.08 -1.46
C GLU A 149 10.01 -21.34 -1.44
N ILE A 150 8.69 -21.17 -1.28
CA ILE A 150 7.75 -22.29 -1.39
C ILE A 150 7.83 -22.92 -2.78
N VAL A 151 7.94 -22.12 -3.84
CA VAL A 151 8.11 -22.65 -5.20
C VAL A 151 9.42 -23.43 -5.35
N GLU A 152 10.54 -22.91 -4.83
CA GLU A 152 11.82 -23.63 -4.83
C GLU A 152 11.72 -24.97 -4.10
N LEU A 153 11.11 -24.98 -2.90
CA LEU A 153 10.88 -26.19 -2.11
C LEU A 153 10.00 -27.20 -2.86
N ILE A 154 8.95 -26.74 -3.55
CA ILE A 154 8.10 -27.60 -4.37
C ILE A 154 8.89 -28.17 -5.55
N GLN A 155 9.66 -27.34 -6.25
CA GLN A 155 10.42 -27.74 -7.44
C GLN A 155 11.54 -28.74 -7.15
N ASN A 156 12.09 -28.72 -5.93
CA ASN A 156 13.07 -29.72 -5.48
C ASN A 156 12.50 -31.16 -5.47
N VAL A 157 11.18 -31.31 -5.30
CA VAL A 157 10.49 -32.63 -5.32
C VAL A 157 9.71 -32.84 -6.60
N TYR A 158 9.17 -31.77 -7.18
CA TYR A 158 8.39 -31.77 -8.42
C TYR A 158 9.03 -30.82 -9.44
N PRO A 159 10.10 -31.23 -10.16
CA PRO A 159 10.83 -30.36 -11.09
C PRO A 159 9.97 -29.80 -12.22
N ASP A 160 8.84 -30.45 -12.53
CA ASP A 160 7.87 -30.01 -13.53
C ASP A 160 6.84 -28.99 -13.02
N PHE A 161 6.88 -28.63 -11.74
CA PHE A 161 6.05 -27.55 -11.21
C PHE A 161 6.45 -26.22 -11.86
N ARG A 162 5.46 -25.53 -12.44
CA ARG A 162 5.64 -24.24 -13.13
C ARG A 162 4.85 -23.17 -12.40
N ALA A 163 5.54 -22.30 -11.68
CA ALA A 163 4.97 -21.05 -11.19
C ALA A 163 4.81 -20.06 -12.35
N ASN A 164 3.86 -19.13 -12.21
CA ASN A 164 3.60 -18.08 -13.18
C ASN A 164 3.60 -16.72 -12.48
N PHE A 165 4.69 -16.41 -11.78
CA PHE A 165 4.86 -15.11 -11.16
C PHE A 165 4.65 -13.99 -12.17
N GLN A 166 4.06 -12.89 -11.70
CA GLN A 166 3.95 -11.70 -12.53
C GLN A 166 5.34 -11.14 -12.86
N LYS A 167 5.40 -10.19 -13.79
CA LYS A 167 6.60 -9.38 -13.99
C LYS A 167 6.55 -8.16 -13.08
N PHE A 168 7.72 -7.67 -12.70
CA PHE A 168 7.85 -6.41 -11.98
C PHE A 168 6.99 -5.31 -12.63
N THR A 169 6.21 -4.61 -11.81
CA THR A 169 5.32 -3.53 -12.22
C THR A 169 5.55 -2.31 -11.36
N PHE A 170 5.43 -1.11 -11.94
CA PHE A 170 5.51 0.15 -11.20
C PHE A 170 4.20 0.95 -11.34
N ILE A 171 3.68 1.45 -10.22
CA ILE A 171 2.53 2.34 -10.17
C ILE A 171 2.92 3.61 -9.39
N PRO A 172 3.25 4.72 -10.08
CA PRO A 172 3.39 6.00 -9.41
C PRO A 172 2.01 6.52 -9.00
N THR A 173 1.89 7.03 -7.77
CA THR A 173 0.67 7.66 -7.30
C THR A 173 0.94 9.09 -6.86
N TYR A 174 -0.03 9.97 -7.14
CA TYR A 174 0.08 11.39 -6.84
C TYR A 174 -1.09 11.87 -5.99
N ASP A 175 -0.79 12.44 -4.82
CA ASP A 175 -1.79 13.03 -3.94
C ASP A 175 -1.85 14.54 -4.19
N ILE A 176 -3.03 15.02 -4.55
CA ILE A 176 -3.29 16.42 -4.86
C ILE A 176 -4.01 17.08 -3.67
N ASP A 177 -3.26 17.27 -2.58
CA ASP A 177 -3.75 17.90 -1.35
C ASP A 177 -4.03 19.39 -1.55
N GLN A 178 -3.19 20.02 -2.37
CA GLN A 178 -3.31 21.43 -2.75
C GLN A 178 -2.90 21.57 -4.21
N ALA A 179 -3.88 21.79 -5.09
CA ALA A 179 -3.60 21.91 -6.51
C ALA A 179 -2.72 23.13 -6.86
N TRP A 180 -2.80 24.19 -6.05
CA TRP A 180 -1.96 25.38 -6.15
C TRP A 180 -1.59 25.91 -4.75
N SER A 181 -0.43 26.56 -4.61
CA SER A 181 0.05 27.18 -3.37
C SER A 181 -0.61 28.54 -3.12
N PHE A 182 -0.84 29.32 -4.18
CA PHE A 182 -1.40 30.68 -4.13
C PHE A 182 -2.58 30.88 -5.07
N ASN A 183 -2.46 30.39 -6.31
CA ASN A 183 -3.49 30.53 -7.32
C ASN A 183 -4.80 29.85 -6.90
N GLN A 184 -5.92 30.37 -7.39
CA GLN A 184 -7.27 29.81 -7.20
C GLN A 184 -7.76 29.69 -5.73
N LYS A 185 -6.98 30.11 -4.73
CA LYS A 185 -7.37 30.10 -3.29
C LYS A 185 -8.32 31.24 -2.88
N GLY A 186 -8.59 32.19 -3.78
CA GLY A 186 -9.44 33.36 -3.52
C GLY A 186 -8.75 34.47 -2.72
N PHE A 187 -9.43 35.61 -2.61
CA PHE A 187 -8.87 36.82 -2.02
C PHE A 187 -8.59 36.68 -0.50
N THR A 188 -9.55 36.14 0.26
CA THR A 188 -9.45 36.05 1.73
C THR A 188 -8.25 35.20 2.19
N ARG A 189 -8.04 34.04 1.56
CA ARG A 189 -6.89 33.16 1.85
C ARG A 189 -5.56 33.80 1.47
N ASN A 190 -5.52 34.55 0.36
CA ASN A 190 -4.31 35.24 -0.05
C ASN A 190 -3.99 36.44 0.86
N ALA A 191 -4.98 37.22 1.26
CA ALA A 191 -4.82 38.31 2.22
C ALA A 191 -4.30 37.80 3.58
N GLY A 192 -4.91 36.75 4.12
CA GLY A 192 -4.42 36.08 5.33
C GLY A 192 -3.01 35.51 5.16
N GLY A 193 -2.69 34.98 3.99
CA GLY A 193 -1.35 34.51 3.64
C GLY A 193 -0.29 35.63 3.60
N PHE A 194 -0.63 36.81 3.08
CA PHE A 194 0.25 37.99 3.13
C PHE A 194 0.48 38.43 4.58
N LEU A 195 -0.58 38.58 5.37
CA LEU A 195 -0.48 38.97 6.79
C LEU A 195 0.38 37.99 7.60
N LYS A 196 0.17 36.69 7.41
CA LYS A 196 0.98 35.65 8.07
C LYS A 196 2.46 35.75 7.67
N SER A 197 2.76 36.01 6.40
CA SER A 197 4.15 36.10 5.92
C SER A 197 4.84 37.35 6.48
N ILE A 198 4.14 38.48 6.58
CA ILE A 198 4.64 39.71 7.23
C ILE A 198 4.91 39.45 8.71
N TRP A 199 3.95 38.83 9.42
CA TRP A 199 4.07 38.53 10.85
C TRP A 199 5.24 37.59 11.16
N ASN A 200 5.48 36.60 10.29
CA ASN A 200 6.56 35.64 10.41
C ASN A 200 7.89 36.12 9.79
N PHE A 201 7.95 37.34 9.26
CA PHE A 201 9.11 37.88 8.53
C PHE A 201 9.59 37.02 7.35
N ASP A 202 8.69 36.25 6.73
CA ASP A 202 8.96 35.39 5.56
C ASP A 202 8.84 36.20 4.25
N MET A 203 9.87 37.00 3.98
CA MET A 203 9.92 37.89 2.82
C MET A 203 10.05 37.12 1.49
N GLU A 204 10.66 35.95 1.50
CA GLU A 204 10.78 35.08 0.31
C GLU A 204 9.39 34.64 -0.15
N ARG A 205 8.58 34.07 0.75
CA ARG A 205 7.23 33.61 0.44
C ARG A 205 6.27 34.75 0.14
N LEU A 206 6.44 35.91 0.80
CA LEU A 206 5.67 37.11 0.50
C LEU A 206 5.92 37.60 -0.93
N GLY A 207 7.20 37.69 -1.32
CA GLY A 207 7.60 38.09 -2.67
C GLY A 207 7.11 37.10 -3.71
N GLN A 208 7.25 35.80 -3.45
CA GLN A 208 6.77 34.76 -4.35
C GLN A 208 5.25 34.83 -4.55
N ARG A 209 4.47 34.97 -3.48
CA ARG A 209 3.01 35.14 -3.57
C ARG A 209 2.65 36.34 -4.44
N PHE A 210 3.35 37.47 -4.29
CA PHE A 210 3.13 38.64 -5.14
C PHE A 210 3.42 38.35 -6.61
N ARG A 211 4.56 37.73 -6.92
CA ARG A 211 4.95 37.44 -8.30
C ARG A 211 4.01 36.44 -8.98
N VAL A 212 3.55 35.42 -8.26
CA VAL A 212 2.58 34.44 -8.80
C VAL A 212 1.22 35.09 -9.07
N LEU A 213 0.70 35.89 -8.14
CA LEU A 213 -0.63 36.48 -8.28
C LEU A 213 -0.70 37.66 -9.26
N TYR A 214 0.39 38.44 -9.38
CA TYR A 214 0.36 39.74 -10.08
C TYR A 214 1.40 39.89 -11.19
N MET A 215 2.46 39.08 -11.23
CA MET A 215 3.52 39.16 -12.25
C MET A 215 3.56 37.95 -13.20
N GLY A 216 2.63 37.00 -13.06
CA GLY A 216 2.51 35.84 -13.95
C GLY A 216 3.55 34.75 -13.73
N GLU A 217 4.22 34.72 -12.57
CA GLU A 217 5.08 33.60 -12.20
C GLU A 217 4.25 32.31 -12.03
N LYS A 218 4.80 31.17 -12.43
CA LYS A 218 4.13 29.88 -12.29
C LYS A 218 3.96 29.56 -10.80
N ASP A 219 2.78 29.07 -10.42
CA ASP A 219 2.55 28.65 -9.04
C ASP A 219 3.46 27.46 -8.67
N PRO A 220 4.09 27.45 -7.48
CA PRO A 220 5.01 26.39 -7.08
C PRO A 220 4.43 24.98 -7.14
N PHE A 221 3.13 24.84 -6.88
CA PHE A 221 2.47 23.52 -6.81
C PHE A 221 1.92 23.08 -8.18
N ASP A 222 2.00 23.96 -9.19
CA ASP A 222 1.64 23.66 -10.57
C ASP A 222 2.77 22.88 -11.29
N THR A 223 2.96 21.64 -10.84
CA THR A 223 4.00 20.72 -11.31
C THR A 223 3.50 19.74 -12.36
N TYR A 224 2.25 19.90 -12.83
CA TYR A 224 1.58 18.95 -13.71
C TYR A 224 2.29 18.74 -15.05
N ASP A 225 2.85 19.79 -15.65
CA ASP A 225 3.63 19.68 -16.89
C ASP A 225 4.84 18.74 -16.72
N PHE A 226 5.54 18.86 -15.59
CA PHE A 226 6.66 17.97 -15.27
C PHE A 226 6.17 16.53 -15.10
N GLN A 227 5.07 16.33 -14.39
CA GLN A 227 4.50 15.00 -14.19
C GLN A 227 4.07 14.37 -15.53
N PHE A 228 3.44 15.13 -16.43
CA PHE A 228 3.08 14.66 -17.77
C PHE A 228 4.31 14.37 -18.64
N GLN A 229 5.37 15.17 -18.52
CA GLN A 229 6.63 14.90 -19.19
C GLN A 229 7.21 13.56 -18.73
N MET A 230 7.25 13.29 -17.42
CA MET A 230 7.74 12.02 -16.88
C MET A 230 6.85 10.85 -17.28
N GLN A 231 5.52 11.04 -17.28
CA GLN A 231 4.58 10.03 -17.77
C GLN A 231 4.87 9.63 -19.21
N ASN A 232 5.07 10.60 -20.11
CA ASN A 232 5.35 10.32 -21.52
C ASN A 232 6.74 9.68 -21.71
N GLN A 233 7.76 10.20 -21.02
CA GLN A 233 9.13 9.72 -21.13
C GLN A 233 9.27 8.25 -20.67
N TYR A 234 8.66 7.90 -19.54
CA TYR A 234 8.78 6.58 -18.94
C TYR A 234 7.55 5.68 -19.19
N LYS A 235 6.58 6.14 -19.98
CA LYS A 235 5.31 5.44 -20.26
C LYS A 235 4.55 5.05 -18.99
N LEU A 236 4.55 5.93 -17.99
CA LEU A 236 3.93 5.68 -16.70
C LEU A 236 2.41 5.58 -16.82
N GLN A 237 1.79 4.83 -15.90
CA GLN A 237 0.34 4.72 -15.76
C GLN A 237 -0.06 5.13 -14.34
N PRO A 238 -0.02 6.42 -14.00
CA PRO A 238 -0.21 6.86 -12.63
C PRO A 238 -1.67 6.80 -12.16
N VAL A 239 -1.83 6.86 -10.84
CA VAL A 239 -3.12 7.14 -10.19
C VAL A 239 -3.03 8.48 -9.46
N TYR A 240 -3.93 9.40 -9.77
CA TYR A 240 -4.07 10.66 -9.07
C TYR A 240 -5.18 10.57 -8.03
N PHE A 241 -4.86 10.85 -6.77
CA PHE A 241 -5.84 10.97 -5.69
C PHE A 241 -6.13 12.45 -5.46
N ILE A 242 -7.37 12.84 -5.69
CA ILE A 242 -7.79 14.25 -5.62
C ILE A 242 -8.46 14.50 -4.28
N LEU A 243 -7.90 15.42 -3.48
CA LEU A 243 -8.55 15.90 -2.25
C LEU A 243 -9.72 16.79 -2.63
N PHE A 244 -10.90 16.19 -2.71
CA PHE A 244 -12.09 16.80 -3.28
C PHE A 244 -13.13 17.16 -2.22
N SER A 245 -12.70 17.96 -1.24
CA SER A 245 -13.49 18.30 -0.06
C SER A 245 -13.68 19.80 0.11
N LEU A 246 -14.59 20.19 1.00
CA LEU A 246 -14.65 21.57 1.49
C LEU A 246 -13.42 21.89 2.35
N LEU A 247 -13.13 23.18 2.50
CA LEU A 247 -12.01 23.65 3.31
C LEU A 247 -12.22 23.27 4.78
N GLY A 248 -11.23 22.60 5.36
CA GLY A 248 -11.22 22.19 6.76
C GLY A 248 -9.88 22.49 7.45
N PRO A 249 -9.73 22.12 8.74
CA PRO A 249 -8.48 22.30 9.48
C PRO A 249 -7.30 21.54 8.85
N PHE A 250 -7.55 20.31 8.38
CA PHE A 250 -6.58 19.45 7.73
C PHE A 250 -6.66 19.55 6.20
N ASP A 251 -7.87 19.74 5.65
CA ASP A 251 -8.10 19.74 4.20
C ASP A 251 -8.01 21.15 3.62
N LYS A 252 -6.90 21.46 2.94
CA LYS A 252 -6.54 22.82 2.51
C LYS A 252 -6.70 23.07 1.01
N ASN A 253 -7.27 22.13 0.27
CA ASN A 253 -7.39 22.23 -1.17
C ASN A 253 -8.32 23.38 -1.61
N ILE A 254 -8.45 23.54 -2.92
CA ILE A 254 -9.38 24.49 -3.51
C ILE A 254 -10.79 23.93 -3.47
N SER A 255 -11.75 24.85 -3.29
CA SER A 255 -13.16 24.48 -3.26
C SER A 255 -13.55 23.65 -4.50
N PRO A 256 -14.30 22.56 -4.32
CA PRO A 256 -14.96 21.81 -5.37
C PRO A 256 -15.74 22.66 -6.37
N ALA A 257 -16.22 23.86 -5.99
CA ALA A 257 -16.95 24.75 -6.88
C ALA A 257 -16.06 25.52 -7.89
N ASN A 258 -14.73 25.51 -7.74
CA ASN A 258 -13.83 26.26 -8.61
C ASN A 258 -13.72 25.61 -10.01
N ASN A 259 -14.07 26.37 -11.05
CA ASN A 259 -14.07 25.87 -12.44
C ASN A 259 -12.67 25.52 -12.97
N THR A 260 -11.64 26.25 -12.56
CA THR A 260 -10.24 25.95 -12.95
C THR A 260 -9.77 24.65 -12.31
N PHE A 261 -10.12 24.40 -11.06
CA PHE A 261 -9.82 23.13 -10.39
C PHE A 261 -10.57 21.96 -11.06
N ARG A 262 -11.86 22.14 -11.39
CA ARG A 262 -12.61 21.14 -12.16
C ARG A 262 -12.00 20.86 -13.54
N ALA A 263 -11.49 21.89 -14.22
CA ALA A 263 -10.82 21.74 -15.51
C ALA A 263 -9.49 20.98 -15.39
N LEU A 264 -8.70 21.25 -14.34
CA LEU A 264 -7.50 20.49 -14.01
C LEU A 264 -7.83 19.01 -13.77
N ILE A 265 -8.84 18.71 -12.96
CA ILE A 265 -9.24 17.32 -12.67
C ILE A 265 -9.60 16.57 -13.96
N LYS A 266 -10.34 17.21 -14.88
CA LYS A 266 -10.66 16.62 -16.19
C LYS A 266 -9.39 16.37 -17.01
N SER A 267 -8.47 17.34 -17.05
CA SER A 267 -7.19 17.19 -17.74
C SER A 267 -6.34 16.03 -17.20
N LEU A 268 -6.36 15.81 -15.87
CA LEU A 268 -5.73 14.65 -15.24
C LEU A 268 -6.43 13.35 -15.63
N ALA A 269 -7.77 13.34 -15.62
CA ALA A 269 -8.58 12.17 -15.99
C ALA A 269 -8.40 11.75 -17.46
N ASP A 270 -8.10 12.69 -18.36
CA ASP A 270 -7.80 12.39 -19.77
C ASP A 270 -6.48 11.63 -19.95
N ARG A 271 -5.59 11.63 -18.95
CA ARG A 271 -4.21 11.12 -19.04
C ARG A 271 -3.89 10.00 -18.06
N ALA A 272 -4.68 9.85 -17.00
CA ALA A 272 -4.38 8.97 -15.89
C ALA A 272 -5.65 8.49 -15.17
N LYS A 273 -5.50 7.46 -14.32
CA LYS A 273 -6.58 7.02 -13.46
C LYS A 273 -6.79 8.04 -12.33
N ILE A 274 -8.05 8.30 -12.01
CA ILE A 274 -8.43 9.14 -10.86
C ILE A 274 -8.95 8.25 -9.73
N GLY A 275 -8.52 8.57 -8.52
CA GLY A 275 -9.09 8.12 -7.26
C GLY A 275 -9.51 9.31 -6.40
N ILE A 276 -10.34 9.03 -5.40
CA ILE A 276 -10.71 10.03 -4.39
C ILE A 276 -9.66 10.04 -3.28
N HIS A 277 -9.13 11.22 -2.97
CA HIS A 277 -8.40 11.43 -1.72
C HIS A 277 -9.42 11.91 -0.69
N LEU A 278 -9.83 11.01 0.20
CA LEU A 278 -10.91 11.25 1.15
C LEU A 278 -10.46 12.20 2.25
N SER A 279 -11.31 13.17 2.57
CA SER A 279 -10.97 14.18 3.57
C SER A 279 -10.67 13.59 4.94
N TYR A 280 -9.93 14.34 5.76
CA TYR A 280 -9.60 13.89 7.11
C TYR A 280 -10.87 13.59 7.94
N ALA A 281 -11.91 14.41 7.76
CA ALA A 281 -13.17 14.28 8.48
C ALA A 281 -14.04 13.11 7.98
N SER A 282 -13.89 12.68 6.72
CA SER A 282 -14.73 11.62 6.16
C SER A 282 -14.41 10.24 6.72
N ASN A 283 -13.23 10.06 7.34
CA ASN A 283 -12.85 8.79 7.96
C ASN A 283 -13.86 8.32 9.04
N GLU A 284 -14.51 9.28 9.72
CA GLU A 284 -15.53 9.04 10.75
C GLU A 284 -16.95 9.36 10.25
N ASN A 285 -17.12 9.74 8.98
CA ASN A 285 -18.40 10.17 8.41
C ASN A 285 -18.62 9.64 6.98
N THR A 286 -19.33 8.52 6.88
CA THR A 286 -19.63 7.85 5.61
C THR A 286 -20.49 8.70 4.65
N ASP A 287 -21.38 9.55 5.16
CA ASP A 287 -22.17 10.46 4.31
C ASP A 287 -21.29 11.50 3.61
N LEU A 288 -20.21 11.92 4.27
CA LEU A 288 -19.23 12.81 3.67
C LEU A 288 -18.43 12.10 2.58
N ILE A 289 -17.99 10.85 2.80
CA ILE A 289 -17.34 10.02 1.76
C ILE A 289 -18.22 9.97 0.51
N LYS A 290 -19.52 9.68 0.69
CA LYS A 290 -20.49 9.62 -0.41
C LYS A 290 -20.59 10.95 -1.14
N THR A 291 -20.73 12.05 -0.41
CA THR A 291 -20.87 13.40 -0.99
C THR A 291 -19.63 13.79 -1.81
N GLU A 292 -18.44 13.59 -1.26
CA GLU A 292 -17.18 13.92 -1.93
C GLU A 292 -16.97 13.06 -3.19
N ARG A 293 -17.27 11.76 -3.10
CA ARG A 293 -17.24 10.82 -4.23
C ARG A 293 -18.21 11.24 -5.33
N ASP A 294 -19.49 11.43 -5.00
CA ASP A 294 -20.54 11.74 -5.97
C ASP A 294 -20.25 13.05 -6.72
N GLU A 295 -19.69 14.05 -6.04
CA GLU A 295 -19.31 15.32 -6.66
C GLU A 295 -18.10 15.19 -7.59
N LEU A 296 -17.11 14.36 -7.23
CA LEU A 296 -15.98 14.06 -8.11
C LEU A 296 -16.42 13.28 -9.35
N GLU A 297 -17.25 12.25 -9.19
CA GLU A 297 -17.83 11.46 -10.29
C GLU A 297 -18.64 12.35 -11.25
N LYS A 298 -19.40 13.32 -10.73
CA LYS A 298 -20.12 14.29 -11.56
C LYS A 298 -19.20 15.11 -12.48
N ILE A 299 -17.94 15.32 -12.10
CA ILE A 299 -16.97 16.09 -12.90
C ILE A 299 -16.38 15.25 -14.01
N ILE A 300 -15.92 14.05 -13.69
CA ILE A 300 -15.20 13.18 -14.64
C ILE A 300 -16.10 12.20 -15.40
N LYS A 301 -17.36 12.05 -14.99
CA LYS A 301 -18.37 11.15 -15.59
C LYS A 301 -17.96 9.68 -15.60
N VAL A 302 -17.17 9.28 -14.62
CA VAL A 302 -16.68 7.91 -14.40
C VAL A 302 -16.87 7.57 -12.94
N GLU A 303 -17.25 6.32 -12.68
CA GLU A 303 -17.36 5.75 -11.33
C GLU A 303 -15.98 5.70 -10.65
N ILE A 304 -15.90 6.21 -9.42
CA ILE A 304 -14.68 6.23 -8.62
C ILE A 304 -14.62 4.96 -7.78
N LYS A 305 -13.66 4.08 -8.12
CA LYS A 305 -13.40 2.82 -7.40
C LYS A 305 -12.18 2.84 -6.49
N ARG A 306 -11.38 3.91 -6.59
CA ARG A 306 -10.07 4.03 -5.95
C ARG A 306 -10.10 5.06 -4.84
N SER A 307 -9.63 4.71 -3.65
CA SER A 307 -9.45 5.64 -2.54
C SER A 307 -8.02 5.73 -2.04
N ARG A 308 -7.74 6.87 -1.42
CA ARG A 308 -6.65 7.05 -0.47
C ARG A 308 -7.12 7.94 0.67
N GLN A 309 -6.85 7.55 1.92
CA GLN A 309 -7.20 8.37 3.09
C GLN A 309 -6.18 9.49 3.29
N HIS A 310 -6.65 10.73 3.51
CA HIS A 310 -5.78 11.84 3.90
C HIS A 310 -5.05 11.52 5.22
N PHE A 311 -3.77 11.90 5.29
CA PHE A 311 -2.84 11.52 6.37
C PHE A 311 -2.63 10.01 6.52
N LEU A 312 -3.04 9.18 5.56
CA LEU A 312 -3.03 7.72 5.69
C LEU A 312 -3.80 7.22 6.93
N LYS A 313 -4.85 7.96 7.32
CA LYS A 313 -5.68 7.62 8.47
C LYS A 313 -6.51 6.37 8.15
N LEU A 314 -5.95 5.21 8.48
CA LEU A 314 -6.56 3.91 8.25
C LEU A 314 -6.91 3.25 9.59
N HIS A 315 -8.21 3.09 9.84
CA HIS A 315 -8.76 2.34 10.98
C HIS A 315 -9.44 1.07 10.46
N LEU A 316 -8.88 -0.08 10.80
CA LEU A 316 -9.43 -1.38 10.43
C LEU A 316 -10.35 -1.90 11.53
N PRO A 317 -11.50 -2.50 11.18
CA PRO A 317 -12.03 -2.69 9.80
C PRO A 317 -12.86 -1.52 9.27
N GLU A 318 -13.17 -0.50 10.08
CA GLU A 318 -14.22 0.50 9.80
C GLU A 318 -14.00 1.26 8.50
N THR A 319 -12.77 1.72 8.25
CA THR A 319 -12.44 2.49 7.05
C THR A 319 -12.75 1.68 5.79
N TYR A 320 -12.34 0.42 5.76
CA TYR A 320 -12.54 -0.46 4.60
C TYR A 320 -13.99 -0.90 4.42
N ARG A 321 -14.73 -1.10 5.52
CA ARG A 321 -16.19 -1.32 5.45
C ARG A 321 -16.92 -0.10 4.90
N ASN A 322 -16.53 1.11 5.30
CA ASN A 322 -17.12 2.35 4.78
C ASN A 322 -16.89 2.52 3.28
N LEU A 323 -15.70 2.17 2.78
CA LEU A 323 -15.40 2.16 1.34
C LEU A 323 -16.28 1.15 0.58
N LEU A 324 -16.37 -0.08 1.09
CA LEU A 324 -17.18 -1.15 0.48
C LEU A 324 -18.68 -0.83 0.47
N ALA A 325 -19.20 -0.16 1.50
CA ALA A 325 -20.59 0.30 1.55
C ALA A 325 -20.92 1.35 0.47
N LEU A 326 -19.89 1.92 -0.16
CA LEU A 326 -19.96 2.91 -1.22
C LEU A 326 -19.36 2.38 -2.53
N ASP A 327 -19.25 1.06 -2.70
CA ASP A 327 -18.73 0.40 -3.91
C ASP A 327 -17.31 0.87 -4.33
N ILE A 328 -16.55 1.46 -3.41
CA ILE A 328 -15.12 1.73 -3.59
C ILE A 328 -14.38 0.44 -3.27
N THR A 329 -13.79 -0.18 -4.29
CA THR A 329 -13.23 -1.54 -4.22
C THR A 329 -11.70 -1.61 -4.34
N GLU A 330 -11.02 -0.48 -4.50
CA GLU A 330 -9.56 -0.39 -4.52
C GLU A 330 -9.08 0.66 -3.52
N ASP A 331 -8.20 0.31 -2.58
CA ASP A 331 -7.60 1.27 -1.64
C ASP A 331 -6.07 1.27 -1.72
N PHE A 332 -5.49 2.47 -1.71
CA PHE A 332 -4.05 2.71 -1.84
C PHE A 332 -3.44 3.36 -0.58
N THR A 333 -4.07 3.16 0.58
CA THR A 333 -3.70 3.77 1.87
C THR A 333 -2.70 2.92 2.66
N MET A 334 -2.62 1.60 2.38
CA MET A 334 -1.83 0.65 3.16
C MET A 334 -0.31 0.88 3.03
N GLY A 335 0.22 1.73 3.89
CA GLY A 335 1.65 1.93 4.13
C GLY A 335 1.83 2.65 5.47
N PHE A 336 3.07 2.94 5.84
CA PHE A 336 3.38 3.71 7.05
C PHE A 336 3.73 5.14 6.68
N ALA A 337 3.25 6.10 7.48
CA ALA A 337 3.58 7.51 7.27
C ALA A 337 5.03 7.82 7.64
N ALA A 338 5.51 7.25 8.74
CA ALA A 338 6.81 7.61 9.33
C ALA A 338 7.98 6.69 8.93
N GLU A 339 7.70 5.54 8.32
CA GLU A 339 8.75 4.58 7.92
C GLU A 339 8.49 4.04 6.51
N PRO A 340 9.51 3.96 5.64
CA PRO A 340 9.39 3.30 4.34
C PRO A 340 9.40 1.77 4.53
N GLY A 341 8.73 1.04 3.65
CA GLY A 341 8.67 -0.42 3.67
C GLY A 341 7.26 -1.00 3.47
N PHE A 342 7.09 -2.28 3.80
CA PHE A 342 5.89 -3.05 3.44
C PHE A 342 5.02 -3.31 4.67
N ARG A 343 4.06 -2.42 4.94
CA ARG A 343 3.16 -2.52 6.10
C ARG A 343 2.47 -3.89 6.23
N ALA A 344 2.00 -4.47 5.14
CA ALA A 344 1.36 -5.80 5.13
C ALA A 344 2.32 -6.96 4.83
N GLY A 345 3.63 -6.71 4.76
CA GLY A 345 4.62 -7.69 4.29
C GLY A 345 4.47 -8.08 2.82
N LEU A 346 3.72 -7.29 2.04
CA LEU A 346 3.35 -7.55 0.65
C LEU A 346 3.68 -6.36 -0.24
N CYS A 347 4.16 -6.64 -1.43
CA CYS A 347 4.22 -5.72 -2.57
C CYS A 347 3.27 -6.12 -3.71
N THR A 348 2.48 -7.18 -3.53
CA THR A 348 1.44 -7.58 -4.48
C THR A 348 0.07 -7.13 -3.96
N PRO A 349 -0.78 -6.51 -4.80
CA PRO A 349 -2.14 -6.17 -4.39
C PRO A 349 -2.93 -7.40 -3.95
N PHE A 350 -3.64 -7.30 -2.83
CA PHE A 350 -4.30 -8.43 -2.18
C PHE A 350 -5.70 -8.03 -1.69
N TYR A 351 -6.59 -9.00 -1.49
CA TYR A 351 -7.93 -8.71 -0.99
C TYR A 351 -7.93 -8.55 0.53
N PHE A 352 -8.67 -7.56 1.03
CA PHE A 352 -8.85 -7.38 2.46
C PHE A 352 -9.67 -8.53 3.06
N TYR A 353 -9.13 -9.15 4.11
CA TYR A 353 -9.85 -10.12 4.93
C TYR A 353 -10.42 -9.42 6.17
N ASP A 354 -11.74 -9.38 6.25
CA ASP A 354 -12.44 -8.84 7.41
C ASP A 354 -12.44 -9.88 8.54
N LEU A 355 -11.64 -9.63 9.57
CA LEU A 355 -11.44 -10.57 10.68
C LEU A 355 -12.69 -10.75 11.55
N ASP A 356 -13.50 -9.72 11.80
CA ASP A 356 -14.68 -9.89 12.67
C ASP A 356 -15.73 -10.76 11.98
N TYR A 357 -15.86 -10.63 10.66
CA TYR A 357 -16.81 -11.42 9.87
C TYR A 357 -16.22 -12.72 9.32
N GLU A 358 -14.91 -12.93 9.50
CA GLU A 358 -14.13 -14.03 8.91
C GLU A 358 -14.48 -14.18 7.42
N ILE A 359 -14.23 -13.14 6.61
CA ILE A 359 -14.57 -13.18 5.19
C ILE A 359 -13.55 -12.40 4.35
N GLU A 360 -13.18 -12.97 3.21
CA GLU A 360 -12.50 -12.21 2.17
C GLU A 360 -13.50 -11.25 1.51
N THR A 361 -13.17 -9.96 1.51
CA THR A 361 -14.00 -8.93 0.89
C THR A 361 -13.63 -8.69 -0.58
N LYS A 362 -14.41 -7.86 -1.27
CA LYS A 362 -14.09 -7.41 -2.64
C LYS A 362 -13.11 -6.24 -2.69
N LEU A 363 -12.70 -5.69 -1.53
CA LEU A 363 -11.77 -4.56 -1.47
C LEU A 363 -10.36 -5.08 -1.72
N GLN A 364 -9.73 -4.60 -2.77
CA GLN A 364 -8.33 -4.86 -3.07
C GLN A 364 -7.46 -3.74 -2.49
N VAL A 365 -6.45 -4.14 -1.72
CA VAL A 365 -5.46 -3.27 -1.09
C VAL A 365 -4.23 -3.21 -1.99
N PHE A 366 -3.80 -1.99 -2.29
CA PHE A 366 -2.60 -1.67 -3.08
C PHE A 366 -1.56 -1.03 -2.14
N PRO A 367 -0.71 -1.84 -1.48
CA PRO A 367 0.24 -1.31 -0.51
C PRO A 367 1.33 -0.48 -1.21
N PHE A 368 1.64 0.69 -0.66
CA PHE A 368 2.75 1.52 -1.13
C PHE A 368 3.99 1.31 -0.26
N ALA A 369 5.16 1.42 -0.87
CA ALA A 369 6.44 1.13 -0.23
C ALA A 369 7.14 2.40 0.29
N VAL A 370 6.94 3.52 -0.38
CA VAL A 370 7.63 4.78 -0.05
C VAL A 370 6.74 5.99 -0.36
N MET A 371 6.87 7.02 0.48
CA MET A 371 6.24 8.32 0.32
C MET A 371 7.29 9.42 0.47
N ASP A 372 7.21 10.45 -0.34
CA ASP A 372 8.06 11.64 -0.27
C ASP A 372 8.11 12.28 1.14
N GLY A 373 6.95 12.50 1.76
CA GLY A 373 6.83 13.05 3.11
C GLY A 373 7.42 12.12 4.17
N THR A 374 7.41 10.79 3.96
CA THR A 374 8.09 9.85 4.88
C THR A 374 9.58 10.16 4.92
N LEU A 375 10.21 10.29 3.75
CA LEU A 375 11.65 10.52 3.66
C LEU A 375 12.02 11.95 4.11
N ARG A 376 11.26 12.95 3.66
CA ARG A 376 11.58 14.35 3.95
C ARG A 376 11.17 14.81 5.34
N ASP A 377 9.93 14.52 5.77
CA ASP A 377 9.36 15.17 6.95
C ASP A 377 9.44 14.30 8.21
N TYR A 378 9.31 12.97 8.05
CA TYR A 378 9.39 12.05 9.20
C TYR A 378 10.82 11.57 9.45
N LYS A 379 11.51 11.14 8.40
CA LYS A 379 12.88 10.63 8.46
C LYS A 379 13.95 11.73 8.43
N ASP A 380 13.62 12.91 7.88
CA ASP A 380 14.52 14.05 7.67
C ASP A 380 15.84 13.68 7.00
N VAL A 381 15.76 12.81 5.98
CA VAL A 381 16.95 12.35 5.25
C VAL A 381 17.32 13.28 4.11
N GLY A 382 18.61 13.31 3.77
CA GLY A 382 19.13 14.02 2.62
C GLY A 382 18.77 13.33 1.30
N ILE A 383 19.06 14.00 0.17
CA ILE A 383 18.77 13.52 -1.18
C ILE A 383 19.43 12.16 -1.47
N GLU A 384 20.71 12.01 -1.15
CA GLU A 384 21.44 10.77 -1.45
C GLU A 384 20.94 9.59 -0.60
N GLU A 385 20.70 9.80 0.69
CA GLU A 385 20.13 8.77 1.56
C GLU A 385 18.70 8.40 1.13
N ALA A 386 17.88 9.38 0.71
CA ALA A 386 16.56 9.12 0.14
C ALA A 386 16.62 8.21 -1.10
N LYS A 387 17.59 8.45 -2.01
CA LYS A 387 17.83 7.61 -3.19
C LYS A 387 18.24 6.18 -2.80
N GLU A 388 19.16 6.04 -1.85
CA GLU A 388 19.63 4.73 -1.36
C GLU A 388 18.47 3.91 -0.77
N ILE A 389 17.62 4.53 0.07
CA ILE A 389 16.44 3.88 0.64
C ILE A 389 15.48 3.42 -0.46
N ILE A 390 15.18 4.30 -1.43
CA ILE A 390 14.30 3.97 -2.55
C ILE A 390 14.87 2.84 -3.41
N HIS A 391 16.18 2.87 -3.68
CA HIS A 391 16.86 1.83 -4.45
C HIS A 391 16.77 0.47 -3.79
N ALA A 392 17.03 0.41 -2.47
CA ALA A 392 16.91 -0.83 -1.70
C ALA A 392 15.49 -1.41 -1.80
N LEU A 393 14.46 -0.57 -1.64
CA LEU A 393 13.06 -1.02 -1.77
C LEU A 393 12.73 -1.49 -3.20
N ILE A 394 13.20 -0.80 -4.23
CA ILE A 394 12.99 -1.22 -5.62
C ILE A 394 13.64 -2.59 -5.86
N ASP A 395 14.86 -2.79 -5.36
CA ASP A 395 15.60 -4.05 -5.53
C ASP A 395 14.88 -5.22 -4.84
N GLU A 396 14.35 -5.02 -3.63
CA GLU A 396 13.52 -6.00 -2.93
C GLU A 396 12.25 -6.36 -3.72
N VAL A 397 11.57 -5.39 -4.35
CA VAL A 397 10.38 -5.66 -5.18
C VAL A 397 10.76 -6.33 -6.52
N LYS A 398 11.86 -5.92 -7.15
CA LYS A 398 12.37 -6.54 -8.38
C LYS A 398 12.75 -8.01 -8.14
N ALA A 399 13.36 -8.32 -7.00
CA ALA A 399 13.76 -9.68 -6.63
C ALA A 399 12.58 -10.67 -6.61
N VAL A 400 11.37 -10.19 -6.28
CA VAL A 400 10.14 -10.99 -6.24
C VAL A 400 9.19 -10.71 -7.40
N ASN A 401 9.62 -9.95 -8.41
CA ASN A 401 8.79 -9.44 -9.50
C ASN A 401 7.44 -8.85 -9.02
N GLY A 402 7.45 -8.10 -7.93
CA GLY A 402 6.26 -7.53 -7.31
C GLY A 402 5.76 -6.27 -7.99
N THR A 403 4.87 -5.54 -7.29
CA THR A 403 4.39 -4.22 -7.72
C THR A 403 4.98 -3.15 -6.81
N PHE A 404 5.85 -2.29 -7.35
CA PHE A 404 6.35 -1.14 -6.61
C PHE A 404 5.36 0.01 -6.74
N ILE A 405 4.89 0.54 -5.61
CA ILE A 405 3.96 1.67 -5.57
C ILE A 405 4.60 2.78 -4.73
N SER A 406 4.72 3.96 -5.30
CA SER A 406 5.28 5.15 -4.64
C SER A 406 4.22 6.25 -4.51
N LEU A 407 4.24 6.98 -3.40
CA LEU A 407 3.36 8.11 -3.13
C LEU A 407 4.14 9.42 -3.20
N TRP A 408 3.71 10.32 -4.08
CA TRP A 408 4.28 11.66 -4.21
C TRP A 408 3.17 12.71 -4.16
N HIS A 409 3.46 13.88 -3.64
CA HIS A 409 2.56 15.02 -3.70
C HIS A 409 2.98 15.94 -4.84
N ASN A 410 2.03 16.63 -5.47
CA ASN A 410 2.40 17.60 -6.51
C ASN A 410 3.35 18.69 -5.98
N GLU A 411 3.24 19.05 -4.69
CA GLU A 411 4.13 20.01 -4.06
C GLU A 411 5.58 19.53 -3.90
N SER A 412 5.82 18.23 -3.74
CA SER A 412 7.19 17.72 -3.57
C SER A 412 8.01 17.76 -4.85
N LEU A 413 7.31 17.80 -5.99
CA LEU A 413 7.91 17.93 -7.32
C LEU A 413 8.14 19.39 -7.73
N SER A 414 7.99 20.34 -6.80
CA SER A 414 8.11 21.78 -7.08
C SER A 414 9.55 22.26 -7.21
N ASP A 415 10.51 21.58 -6.58
CA ASP A 415 11.88 22.04 -6.32
C ASP A 415 11.95 23.36 -5.51
N GLN A 416 10.97 23.63 -4.66
CA GLN A 416 10.88 24.87 -3.90
C GLN A 416 10.65 24.65 -2.40
N ASP A 417 10.82 25.70 -1.60
CA ASP A 417 10.69 25.65 -0.14
C ASP A 417 11.51 24.47 0.45
N ARG A 418 10.85 23.61 1.25
CA ARG A 418 11.41 22.41 1.85
C ARG A 418 11.71 21.31 0.84
N TRP A 419 11.21 21.40 -0.39
CA TRP A 419 11.33 20.40 -1.46
C TRP A 419 12.42 20.75 -2.49
N LYS A 420 13.31 21.71 -2.20
CA LYS A 420 14.44 22.03 -3.08
C LYS A 420 15.23 20.76 -3.44
N ALA A 421 15.43 20.53 -4.74
CA ALA A 421 16.11 19.38 -5.35
C ALA A 421 15.46 17.99 -5.11
N TRP A 422 14.24 17.93 -4.57
CA TRP A 422 13.52 16.65 -4.40
C TRP A 422 13.01 16.07 -5.72
N ARG A 423 12.87 16.87 -6.77
CA ARG A 423 12.58 16.35 -8.11
C ARG A 423 13.67 15.41 -8.61
N GLU A 424 14.93 15.61 -8.19
CA GLU A 424 16.04 14.73 -8.53
C GLU A 424 15.86 13.33 -7.92
N VAL A 425 15.36 13.24 -6.69
CA VAL A 425 15.03 11.96 -6.04
C VAL A 425 13.96 11.22 -6.85
N TYR A 426 12.93 11.94 -7.31
CA TYR A 426 11.88 11.35 -8.15
C TYR A 426 12.43 10.85 -9.49
N ILE A 427 13.25 11.64 -10.18
CA ILE A 427 13.86 11.26 -11.46
C ILE A 427 14.80 10.05 -11.29
N ASP A 428 15.60 10.02 -10.22
CA ASP A 428 16.51 8.93 -9.91
C ASP A 428 15.75 7.62 -9.66
N MET A 429 14.66 7.67 -8.89
CA MET A 429 13.73 6.55 -8.73
C MET A 429 13.23 6.03 -10.08
N LEU A 430 12.76 6.92 -10.96
CA LEU A 430 12.29 6.53 -12.30
C LEU A 430 13.40 5.88 -13.13
N ASN A 431 14.63 6.41 -13.08
CA ASN A 431 15.79 5.83 -13.75
C ASN A 431 16.07 4.41 -13.24
N LYS A 432 16.13 4.21 -11.91
CA LYS A 432 16.36 2.89 -11.30
C LYS A 432 15.29 1.88 -11.67
N ILE A 433 14.03 2.30 -11.72
CA ILE A 433 12.89 1.45 -12.11
C ILE A 433 13.05 0.97 -13.56
N HIS A 434 13.43 1.85 -14.48
CA HIS A 434 13.49 1.56 -15.92
C HIS A 434 14.84 1.06 -16.42
N THR A 435 15.86 1.05 -15.55
CA THR A 435 17.12 0.37 -15.83
C THR A 435 16.95 -1.13 -15.60
N SER A 436 17.40 -1.92 -16.58
CA SER A 436 17.25 -3.38 -16.61
C SER A 436 17.94 -4.08 -15.45
#